data_AF-A0A1R4HI51-F1
#
_entry.id   AF-A0A1R4HI51-F1
#
_cell.length_a   1.000
_cell.length_b   1.000
_cell.length_c   1.000
_cell.angle_alpha   90.00
_cell.angle_beta   90.00
_cell.angle_gamma   90.00
#
_symmetry.space_group_name_H-M   'P 1'
#
loop_
_entity.id
_entity.type
_entity.pdbx_description
1 polymer ?
#
loop_
_entity_poly.entity_id
_entity_poly.type
_entity_poly.pdbx_seq_one_letter_code
_entity_poly.pdbx_strand_id
1 'polypeptide(L)'
;MYGSEFRFELRGKGIDFILNEAIAADMYQDIDDRMKPLVHACCETLVRYRQLSVGNIIMDGNILITGEFEVMLSQGLGQHFALDEKARLFRDAKHISDLLEVVMDKRSRELEKGKYQNPSPIGHTPNPSKIKKGLEKLGEQNTYRQHRSGLQKAGNYGQG
;
A
#
# COMPACT_ATOMS: atom_id res chain seq x y z
N MET A 1 -0.05 -7.44 -25.86
CA MET A 1 0.57 -7.75 -24.56
C MET A 1 -0.32 -7.13 -23.49
N TYR A 2 -0.97 -7.96 -22.68
CA TYR A 2 -1.50 -7.48 -21.41
C TYR A 2 -0.27 -7.12 -20.56
N GLY A 3 -0.21 -5.90 -20.04
CA GLY A 3 0.91 -5.47 -19.18
C GLY A 3 0.89 -6.22 -17.87
N SER A 4 2.04 -6.31 -17.19
CA SER A 4 2.16 -7.07 -15.94
C SER A 4 1.18 -6.64 -14.87
N GLU A 5 0.70 -7.60 -14.07
CA GLU A 5 -0.16 -7.35 -12.91
C GLU A 5 0.55 -6.44 -11.90
N PHE A 6 1.83 -6.70 -11.66
CA PHE A 6 2.68 -5.82 -10.87
C PHE A 6 4.14 -5.86 -11.34
N ARG A 7 4.89 -4.83 -10.97
CA ARG A 7 6.33 -4.76 -11.19
C ARG A 7 7.03 -3.93 -10.13
N PHE A 8 8.29 -4.25 -9.91
CA PHE A 8 9.21 -3.51 -9.07
C PHE A 8 10.17 -2.74 -9.99
N GLU A 9 10.17 -1.42 -9.87
CA GLU A 9 10.99 -0.52 -10.69
C GLU A 9 12.08 0.15 -9.86
N LEU A 10 13.29 0.21 -10.41
CA LEU A 10 14.39 1.00 -9.85
C LEU A 10 14.09 2.49 -9.93
N ARG A 11 14.09 3.17 -8.78
CA ARG A 11 13.85 4.62 -8.67
C ARG A 11 14.91 5.28 -7.81
N GLY A 12 15.89 5.89 -8.48
CA GLY A 12 17.02 6.52 -7.81
C GLY A 12 17.81 5.53 -6.94
N LYS A 13 17.71 5.66 -5.62
CA LYS A 13 18.35 4.75 -4.65
C LYS A 13 17.41 3.65 -4.13
N GLY A 14 16.13 3.72 -4.45
CA GLY A 14 15.10 2.81 -3.96
C GLY A 14 14.46 1.96 -5.06
N ILE A 15 13.37 1.31 -4.67
CA ILE A 15 12.53 0.49 -5.54
C ILE A 15 11.09 0.90 -5.29
N ASP A 16 10.37 1.19 -6.38
CA ASP A 16 8.93 1.42 -6.34
C ASP A 16 8.21 0.14 -6.74
N PHE A 17 7.10 -0.14 -6.06
CA PHE A 17 6.15 -1.15 -6.46
C PHE A 17 5.05 -0.49 -7.30
N ILE A 18 4.87 -0.98 -8.51
CA ILE A 18 3.88 -0.49 -9.48
C ILE A 18 2.86 -1.60 -9.70
N LEU A 19 1.60 -1.30 -9.41
CA LEU A 19 0.48 -2.21 -9.66
C LEU A 19 -0.25 -1.79 -10.94
N ASN A 20 -0.81 -2.76 -11.67
CA ASN A 20 -1.68 -2.50 -12.80
C ASN A 20 -2.86 -1.60 -12.38
N GLU A 21 -3.12 -0.55 -13.15
CA GLU A 21 -4.11 0.47 -12.81
C GLU A 21 -5.53 -0.09 -12.64
N ALA A 22 -5.93 -1.06 -13.47
CA ALA A 22 -7.25 -1.68 -13.36
C ALA A 22 -7.39 -2.46 -12.05
N ILE A 23 -6.33 -3.17 -11.63
CA ILE A 23 -6.33 -3.92 -10.37
C ILE A 23 -6.28 -2.96 -9.18
N ALA A 24 -5.48 -1.90 -9.28
CA ALA A 24 -5.39 -0.87 -8.26
C ALA A 24 -6.73 -0.17 -8.01
N ALA A 25 -7.51 0.09 -9.06
CA ALA A 25 -8.83 0.71 -8.96
C ALA A 25 -9.85 -0.18 -8.22
N ASP A 26 -9.71 -1.50 -8.32
CA ASP A 26 -10.60 -2.47 -7.68
C ASP A 26 -10.07 -2.97 -6.31
N MET A 27 -8.94 -2.41 -5.83
CA MET A 27 -8.27 -2.85 -4.61
C MET A 27 -9.08 -2.58 -3.34
N TYR A 28 -9.10 -3.55 -2.42
CA TYR A 28 -9.73 -3.42 -1.09
C TYR A 28 -8.69 -3.14 -0.01
N GLN A 29 -9.08 -2.36 1.00
CA GLN A 29 -8.16 -1.93 2.07
C GLN A 29 -7.52 -3.10 2.82
N ASP A 30 -8.28 -4.16 3.09
CA ASP A 30 -7.79 -5.34 3.81
C ASP A 30 -6.76 -6.14 2.98
N ILE A 31 -6.95 -6.19 1.66
CA ILE A 31 -6.00 -6.83 0.75
C ILE A 31 -4.74 -5.97 0.60
N ASP A 32 -4.90 -4.65 0.43
CA ASP A 32 -3.78 -3.70 0.37
C ASP A 32 -2.92 -3.77 1.64
N ASP A 33 -3.55 -3.79 2.82
CA ASP A 33 -2.84 -3.88 4.10
C ASP A 33 -2.08 -5.20 4.28
N ARG A 34 -2.63 -6.31 3.75
CA ARG A 34 -1.94 -7.61 3.72
C ARG A 34 -0.80 -7.66 2.71
N MET A 35 -0.90 -6.89 1.62
CA MET A 35 0.10 -6.85 0.54
C MET A 35 1.32 -6.00 0.94
N LYS A 36 1.13 -4.88 1.65
CA LYS A 36 2.21 -3.97 2.09
C LYS A 36 3.44 -4.65 2.71
N PRO A 37 3.32 -5.55 3.70
CA PRO A 37 4.50 -6.20 4.29
C PRO A 37 5.23 -7.10 3.28
N LEU A 38 4.52 -7.75 2.36
CA LEU A 38 5.13 -8.57 1.29
C LEU A 38 5.89 -7.69 0.30
N VAL A 39 5.28 -6.58 -0.13
CA VAL A 39 5.91 -5.60 -1.00
C VAL A 39 7.17 -5.03 -0.35
N HIS A 40 7.12 -4.71 0.94
CA HIS A 40 8.27 -4.23 1.69
C HIS A 40 9.42 -5.25 1.71
N ALA A 41 9.13 -6.52 2.04
CA ALA A 41 10.13 -7.59 2.07
C ALA A 41 10.78 -7.82 0.68
N CYS A 42 9.99 -7.77 -0.38
CA CYS A 42 10.48 -7.78 -1.75
C CYS A 42 11.43 -6.60 -2.03
N CYS A 43 11.03 -5.37 -1.69
CA CYS A 43 11.85 -4.18 -1.86
C CYS A 43 13.18 -4.26 -1.11
N GLU A 44 13.16 -4.69 0.16
CA GLU A 44 14.39 -4.85 0.97
C GLU A 44 15.36 -5.85 0.34
N THR A 45 14.83 -6.93 -0.23
CA THR A 45 15.64 -7.94 -0.91
C THR A 45 16.19 -7.40 -2.21
N LEU A 46 15.33 -6.86 -3.09
CA LEU A 46 15.70 -6.39 -4.42
C LEU A 46 16.68 -5.19 -4.38
N VAL A 47 16.58 -4.31 -3.39
CA VAL A 47 17.49 -3.14 -3.24
C VAL A 47 18.94 -3.59 -3.12
N ARG A 48 19.21 -4.73 -2.48
CA ARG A 48 20.56 -5.30 -2.33
C ARG A 48 21.19 -5.66 -3.68
N TYR A 49 20.36 -5.97 -4.67
CA TYR A 49 20.79 -6.41 -6.00
C TYR A 49 20.63 -5.33 -7.07
N ARG A 50 20.22 -4.10 -6.71
CA ARG A 50 19.86 -3.05 -7.69
C ARG A 50 20.93 -2.76 -8.75
N GLN A 51 22.20 -2.80 -8.36
CA GLN A 51 23.34 -2.46 -9.23
C GLN A 51 23.62 -3.52 -10.29
N LEU A 52 23.03 -4.71 -10.13
CA LEU A 52 23.17 -5.84 -11.04
C LEU A 52 22.00 -5.94 -12.03
N SER A 53 20.98 -5.08 -11.88
CA SER A 53 19.85 -5.01 -12.82
C SER A 53 20.27 -4.35 -14.12
N VAL A 54 19.87 -4.93 -15.25
CA VAL A 54 20.18 -4.41 -16.60
C VAL A 54 19.11 -3.41 -17.08
N GLY A 55 17.98 -3.32 -16.39
CA GLY A 55 16.88 -2.42 -16.74
C GLY A 55 16.18 -1.82 -15.52
N ASN A 56 15.24 -0.93 -15.79
CA ASN A 56 14.47 -0.26 -14.75
C ASN A 56 13.53 -1.23 -14.03
N ILE A 57 12.96 -2.22 -14.74
CA ILE A 57 12.16 -3.28 -14.12
C ILE A 57 13.13 -4.32 -13.58
N ILE A 58 13.20 -4.44 -12.26
CA ILE A 58 14.08 -5.42 -11.59
C ILE A 58 13.37 -6.76 -11.37
N MET A 59 12.04 -6.72 -11.20
CA MET A 59 11.17 -7.88 -11.09
C MET A 59 9.76 -7.53 -11.57
N ASP A 60 9.10 -8.42 -12.28
CA ASP A 60 7.68 -8.32 -12.61
C ASP A 60 6.97 -9.65 -12.41
N GLY A 61 5.68 -9.57 -12.08
CA GLY A 61 4.83 -10.72 -11.83
C GLY A 61 3.63 -10.69 -12.76
N ASN A 62 3.37 -11.83 -13.40
CA ASN A 62 2.30 -12.02 -14.36
C ASN A 62 1.39 -13.19 -13.94
N ILE A 63 0.08 -13.04 -14.09
CA ILE A 63 -0.90 -14.13 -13.94
C ILE A 63 -1.33 -14.56 -15.33
N LEU A 64 -0.97 -15.79 -15.71
CA LEU A 64 -1.28 -16.34 -17.03
C LEU A 64 -2.77 -16.68 -17.14
N ILE A 65 -3.26 -16.80 -18.38
CA ILE A 65 -4.64 -17.23 -18.65
C ILE A 65 -4.98 -18.63 -18.09
N THR A 66 -3.95 -19.43 -17.78
CA THR A 66 -4.06 -20.73 -17.13
C THR A 66 -4.30 -20.63 -15.62
N GLY A 67 -4.20 -19.43 -15.05
CA GLY A 67 -4.18 -19.19 -13.60
C GLY A 67 -2.78 -19.36 -12.98
N GLU A 68 -1.77 -19.72 -13.77
CA GLU A 68 -0.40 -19.88 -13.29
C GLU A 68 0.27 -18.53 -13.06
N PHE A 69 1.07 -18.44 -12.00
CA PHE A 69 1.86 -17.26 -11.70
C PHE A 69 3.27 -17.39 -12.29
N GLU A 70 3.65 -16.40 -13.09
CA GLU A 70 5.00 -16.23 -13.61
C GLU A 70 5.68 -15.03 -12.96
N VAL A 71 6.90 -15.22 -12.45
CA VAL A 71 7.74 -14.14 -11.94
C VAL A 71 9.03 -14.07 -12.75
N MET A 72 9.33 -12.88 -13.25
CA MET A 72 10.54 -12.62 -14.02
C MET A 72 11.42 -11.64 -13.25
N LEU A 73 12.72 -11.93 -13.22
CA LEU A 73 13.74 -10.99 -12.75
C LEU A 73 14.41 -10.35 -13.95
N SER A 74 15.02 -9.18 -13.74
CA SER A 74 15.93 -8.59 -14.73
C SER A 74 16.93 -9.63 -15.24
N GLN A 75 17.27 -9.54 -16.53
CA GLN A 75 18.10 -10.53 -17.19
C GLN A 75 19.41 -10.76 -16.44
N GLY A 76 19.72 -12.03 -16.15
CA GLY A 76 20.94 -12.42 -15.42
C GLY A 76 20.88 -12.22 -13.91
N LEU A 77 19.96 -11.40 -13.39
CA LEU A 77 19.90 -11.04 -11.98
C LEU A 77 19.71 -12.27 -11.06
N GLY A 78 18.87 -13.21 -11.50
CA GLY A 78 18.54 -14.42 -10.75
C GLY A 78 19.72 -15.35 -10.43
N GLN A 79 20.89 -15.13 -11.03
CA GLN A 79 22.13 -15.89 -10.80
C GLN A 79 22.89 -15.40 -9.56
N HIS A 80 22.63 -14.16 -9.14
CA HIS A 80 23.37 -13.50 -8.06
C HIS A 80 22.76 -13.71 -6.68
N PHE A 81 21.48 -14.11 -6.61
CA PHE A 81 20.82 -14.33 -5.35
C PHE A 81 21.35 -15.57 -4.62
N ALA A 82 21.51 -15.46 -3.31
CA ALA A 82 21.57 -16.65 -2.46
C ALA A 82 20.28 -17.47 -2.61
N LEU A 83 20.40 -18.81 -2.57
CA LEU A 83 19.30 -19.73 -2.87
C LEU A 83 18.08 -19.50 -1.98
N ASP A 84 18.31 -19.28 -0.69
CA ASP A 84 17.28 -19.08 0.32
C ASP A 84 16.62 -17.69 0.20
N GLU A 85 17.39 -16.65 -0.12
CA GLU A 85 16.86 -15.31 -0.42
C GLU A 85 15.97 -15.33 -1.67
N LYS A 86 16.42 -16.00 -2.74
CA LYS A 86 15.64 -16.14 -3.98
C LYS A 86 14.33 -16.86 -3.72
N ALA A 87 14.37 -17.94 -2.95
CA ALA A 87 13.18 -18.71 -2.61
C ALA A 87 12.19 -17.90 -1.76
N ARG A 88 12.66 -17.05 -0.84
CA ARG A 88 11.81 -16.13 -0.07
C ARG A 88 11.19 -15.05 -0.97
N LEU A 89 12.00 -14.42 -1.82
CA LEU A 89 11.52 -13.40 -2.77
C LEU A 89 10.39 -13.94 -3.66
N PHE A 90 10.56 -15.14 -4.23
CA PHE A 90 9.54 -15.74 -5.09
C PHE A 90 8.30 -16.19 -4.32
N ARG A 91 8.45 -16.61 -3.07
CA ARG A 91 7.31 -16.91 -2.20
C ARG A 91 6.49 -15.66 -1.90
N ASP A 92 7.15 -14.56 -1.55
CA ASP A 92 6.48 -13.29 -1.26
C ASP A 92 5.80 -12.74 -2.52
N ALA A 93 6.46 -12.83 -3.70
CA ALA A 93 5.87 -12.48 -4.98
C ALA A 93 4.64 -13.33 -5.32
N LYS A 94 4.68 -14.65 -5.04
CA LYS A 94 3.51 -15.53 -5.22
C LYS A 94 2.38 -15.15 -4.29
N HIS A 95 2.66 -14.85 -3.02
CA HIS A 95 1.63 -14.40 -2.08
C HIS A 95 1.00 -13.08 -2.51
N ILE A 96 1.76 -12.16 -3.10
CA ILE A 96 1.22 -10.95 -3.72
C ILE A 96 0.25 -11.35 -4.84
N SER A 97 0.67 -12.24 -5.75
CA SER A 97 -0.20 -12.75 -6.82
C SER A 97 -1.49 -13.39 -6.29
N ASP A 98 -1.42 -14.20 -5.24
CA ASP A 98 -2.60 -14.83 -4.63
C ASP A 98 -3.60 -13.78 -4.12
N LEU A 99 -3.09 -12.68 -3.54
CA LEU A 99 -3.93 -11.57 -3.09
C LEU A 99 -4.57 -10.82 -4.26
N LEU A 100 -3.83 -10.60 -5.35
CA LEU A 100 -4.35 -9.94 -6.55
C LEU A 100 -5.40 -10.79 -7.26
N GLU A 101 -5.22 -12.12 -7.28
CA GLU A 101 -6.20 -13.05 -7.85
C GLU A 101 -7.56 -12.90 -7.14
N VAL A 102 -7.60 -12.75 -5.82
CA VAL A 102 -8.84 -12.48 -5.06
C VAL A 102 -9.53 -11.19 -5.51
N VAL A 103 -8.77 -10.13 -5.79
CA VAL A 103 -9.30 -8.85 -6.29
C VAL A 103 -9.92 -9.04 -7.68
N MET A 104 -9.21 -9.73 -8.58
CA MET A 104 -9.66 -10.01 -9.94
C MET A 104 -10.89 -10.92 -9.99
N ASP A 105 -10.96 -11.92 -9.12
CA ASP A 105 -12.08 -12.84 -8.99
C ASP A 105 -13.36 -12.12 -8.55
N LYS A 106 -13.23 -11.23 -7.57
CA LYS A 106 -14.37 -10.45 -7.07
C LYS A 106 -14.89 -9.48 -8.12
N ARG A 107 -14.00 -8.77 -8.82
CA ARG A 107 -14.33 -7.95 -10.00
C ARG A 107 -15.14 -8.75 -11.02
N SER A 108 -14.67 -9.95 -11.37
CA SER A 108 -15.34 -10.81 -12.35
C SER A 108 -16.77 -11.15 -11.90
N ARG A 109 -16.95 -11.52 -10.62
CA ARG A 109 -18.27 -11.81 -10.04
C ARG A 109 -19.19 -10.58 -9.97
N GLU A 110 -18.64 -9.38 -9.77
CA GLU A 110 -19.41 -8.13 -9.73
C GLU A 110 -19.88 -7.69 -11.12
N LEU A 111 -19.07 -7.94 -12.16
CA LEU A 111 -19.44 -7.76 -13.57
C LEU A 111 -20.58 -8.71 -13.96
N GLU A 112 -20.46 -10.01 -13.64
CA GLU A 112 -21.51 -11.00 -13.92
C GLU A 112 -22.85 -10.66 -13.24
N LYS A 113 -22.81 -10.05 -12.06
CA LYS A 113 -24.01 -9.66 -11.30
C LYS A 113 -24.59 -8.30 -11.74
N GLY A 114 -24.00 -7.63 -12.72
CA GLY A 114 -24.44 -6.31 -13.18
C GLY A 114 -24.34 -5.22 -12.11
N LYS A 115 -23.50 -5.42 -11.08
CA LYS A 115 -23.39 -4.53 -9.90
C LYS A 115 -22.24 -3.52 -10.01
N TYR A 116 -21.59 -3.42 -11.16
CA TYR A 116 -20.54 -2.42 -11.37
C TYR A 116 -21.13 -1.00 -11.35
N GLN A 117 -21.19 -0.42 -10.16
CA GLN A 117 -21.22 1.02 -9.96
C GLN A 117 -19.76 1.43 -9.76
N ASN A 118 -19.21 2.26 -10.64
CA ASN A 118 -17.88 2.84 -10.48
C ASN A 118 -17.63 3.20 -9.00
N PRO A 119 -16.66 2.56 -8.31
CA PRO A 119 -16.18 3.14 -7.08
C PRO A 119 -15.64 4.51 -7.46
N SER A 120 -16.13 5.54 -6.77
CA SER A 120 -15.54 6.87 -6.91
C SER A 120 -14.03 6.72 -6.70
N PRO A 121 -13.19 7.42 -7.49
CA PRO A 121 -11.75 7.43 -7.27
C PRO A 121 -11.51 7.66 -5.78
N ILE A 122 -10.56 6.94 -5.17
CA ILE A 122 -10.13 7.18 -3.79
C ILE A 122 -9.62 8.62 -3.72
N GLY A 123 -10.56 9.53 -3.51
CA GLY A 123 -10.33 10.93 -3.29
C GLY A 123 -10.09 11.07 -1.82
N HIS A 124 -8.82 11.07 -1.42
CA HIS A 124 -8.42 11.77 -0.21
C HIS A 124 -8.72 13.26 -0.40
N THR A 125 -9.98 13.64 -0.18
CA THR A 125 -10.35 15.02 0.15
C THR A 125 -11.02 14.97 1.52
N PRO A 126 -10.31 15.36 2.60
CA PRO A 126 -10.95 15.48 3.88
C PRO A 126 -12.01 16.58 3.77
N ASN A 127 -13.27 16.22 4.02
CA ASN A 127 -14.41 17.12 3.94
C ASN A 127 -14.17 18.37 4.83
N PRO A 128 -14.06 19.59 4.25
CA PRO A 128 -13.71 20.81 5.00
C PRO A 128 -14.69 21.10 6.14
N SER A 129 -15.95 20.71 6.01
CA SER A 129 -16.97 20.91 7.05
C SER A 129 -16.74 20.05 8.29
N LYS A 130 -16.15 18.86 8.14
CA LYS A 130 -15.79 17.98 9.26
C LYS A 130 -14.52 18.47 9.96
N ILE A 131 -13.56 19.01 9.22
CA ILE A 131 -12.36 19.66 9.78
C ILE A 131 -12.76 20.90 10.59
N LYS A 132 -13.62 21.77 10.05
CA LYS A 132 -14.08 22.98 10.73
C LYS A 132 -14.78 22.66 12.05
N LYS A 133 -15.72 21.71 12.05
CA LYS A 133 -16.40 21.26 13.28
C LYS A 133 -15.44 20.63 14.30
N GLY A 134 -14.43 19.90 13.84
CA GLY A 134 -13.39 19.33 14.71
C GLY A 134 -12.53 20.39 15.38
N LEU A 135 -12.09 21.40 14.62
CA LEU A 135 -11.28 22.52 15.12
C LEU A 135 -12.06 23.41 16.10
N GLU A 136 -13.34 23.69 15.82
CA GLU A 136 -14.23 24.43 16.74
C GLU A 136 -14.37 23.69 18.07
N LYS A 137 -14.62 22.37 18.03
CA LYS A 137 -14.76 21.54 19.23
C LYS A 137 -13.45 21.45 20.05
N LEU A 138 -12.30 21.43 19.38
CA LEU A 138 -10.96 21.50 20.01
C LEU A 138 -10.69 22.86 20.65
N GLY A 139 -11.10 23.96 20.00
CA GLY A 139 -11.01 25.31 20.54
C GLY A 139 -11.85 25.50 21.80
N GLU A 140 -13.09 25.01 21.79
CA GLU A 140 -13.98 25.02 22.95
C GLU A 140 -13.42 24.20 24.11
N GLN A 141 -12.94 22.97 23.85
CA GLN A 141 -12.33 22.12 24.88
C GLN A 141 -11.07 22.74 25.51
N ASN A 142 -10.24 23.42 24.72
CA ASN A 142 -9.06 24.11 25.24
C ASN A 142 -9.43 25.35 26.06
N THR A 143 -10.47 26.08 25.66
CA THR A 143 -10.95 27.26 26.40
C THR A 143 -11.53 26.85 27.77
N TYR A 144 -12.33 25.79 27.83
CA TYR A 144 -12.83 25.22 29.09
C TYR A 144 -11.71 24.67 29.99
N ARG A 145 -10.69 24.03 29.42
CA ARG A 145 -9.52 23.52 30.18
C ARG A 145 -8.66 24.64 30.76
N GLN A 146 -8.46 25.73 30.03
CA GLN A 146 -7.69 26.88 30.50
C GLN A 146 -8.44 27.67 31.59
N HIS A 147 -9.77 27.83 31.47
CA HIS A 147 -10.58 28.49 32.50
C HIS A 147 -10.60 27.70 33.83
N ARG A 148 -10.65 26.36 33.78
CA ARG A 148 -10.59 25.52 35.01
C ARG A 148 -9.22 25.51 35.68
N SER A 149 -8.12 25.59 34.93
CA SER A 149 -6.77 25.60 35.53
C SER A 149 -6.38 26.98 36.09
N GLY A 150 -6.96 28.06 35.58
CA GLY A 150 -6.81 29.42 36.13
C GLY A 150 -7.55 29.62 37.46
N LEU A 151 -8.77 29.08 37.60
CA LEU A 151 -9.56 29.18 38.84
C LEU A 151 -8.98 28.39 40.02
N GLN A 152 -8.22 27.31 39.78
CA GLN A 152 -7.54 26.57 40.86
C GLN A 152 -6.25 27.24 41.35
N LYS A 153 -5.65 28.16 40.59
CA LYS A 153 -4.43 28.88 40.99
C LYS A 153 -4.69 30.17 41.77
N ALA A 154 -5.92 30.69 41.76
CA ALA A 154 -6.30 31.91 42.48
C ALA A 154 -6.82 31.66 43.91
N GLY A 155 -6.99 30.40 44.33
CA GLY A 155 -7.60 30.05 45.62
C GLY A 155 -6.63 29.75 46.78
N ASN A 156 -5.32 29.99 46.62
CA ASN A 156 -4.33 29.57 47.62
C ASN A 156 -3.32 30.68 48.01
N TYR A 157 -3.81 31.92 48.14
CA TYR A 157 -3.10 32.99 48.85
C TYR A 157 -4.05 33.66 49.84
N GLY A 158 -3.90 33.31 51.11
CA GLY A 158 -4.55 33.99 52.22
C GLY A 158 -5.07 33.05 53.29
N GLN A 159 -4.17 32.46 54.08
CA GLN A 159 -4.24 32.42 55.55
C GLN A 159 -2.84 32.15 56.10
N GLY A 160 -2.32 33.13 56.83
CA GLY A 160 -1.05 33.18 57.54
C GLY A 160 -0.96 34.52 58.24
#